data_AF-A0A450ZUT9-F1
#
_entry.id   AF-A0A450ZUT9-F1
#
_cell.length_a   1.000
_cell.length_b   1.000
_cell.length_c   1.000
_cell.angle_alpha   90.00
_cell.angle_beta   90.00
_cell.angle_gamma   90.00
#
_symmetry.space_group_name_H-M   'P 1'
#
loop_
_entity.id
_entity.type
_entity.pdbx_description
1 polymer ?
#
loop_
_entity_poly.entity_id
_entity_poly.type
_entity_poly.pdbx_seq_one_letter_code
_entity_poly.pdbx_strand_id
1 'polypeptide(L)'
;MIVEEKKRVNEEEKQLELACLLLAQAMLLFDSEKPVDTDTVTKYAGELASEAVRQYEEILGEPGCSLPMVTRAIHYLRCLHKIPQVKDISWFSDALELLLEVVCPRYMVSNDQAKEFLLDMQIGISRVVS
;
A
#
# COMPACT_ATOMS: atom_id res chain seq x y z
N MET A 1 25.07 -0.65 15.77
CA MET A 1 24.54 0.49 14.98
C MET A 1 24.47 0.23 13.48
N ILE A 2 25.54 0.34 12.67
CA ILE A 2 25.41 0.23 11.19
C ILE A 2 24.88 -1.15 10.71
N VAL A 3 25.23 -2.24 11.40
CA VAL A 3 24.79 -3.61 11.04
C VAL A 3 23.30 -3.84 11.35
N GLU A 4 22.82 -3.32 12.47
CA GLU A 4 21.43 -3.49 12.90
C GLU A 4 20.48 -2.66 12.03
N GLU A 5 20.91 -1.46 11.64
CA GLU A 5 20.15 -0.60 10.74
C GLU A 5 20.01 -1.22 9.34
N LYS A 6 21.10 -1.74 8.78
CA LYS A 6 21.05 -2.49 7.51
C LYS A 6 20.15 -3.74 7.59
N LYS A 7 20.17 -4.43 8.75
CA LYS A 7 19.32 -5.59 8.97
C LYS A 7 17.83 -5.20 9.04
N ARG A 8 17.51 -4.06 9.67
CA ARG A 8 16.14 -3.53 9.75
C ARG A 8 15.60 -3.18 8.36
N VAL A 9 16.36 -2.42 7.58
CA VAL A 9 15.96 -2.01 6.22
C VAL A 9 15.67 -3.24 5.34
N ASN A 10 16.57 -4.23 5.36
CA ASN A 10 16.38 -5.48 4.61
C ASN A 10 15.12 -6.27 5.06
N GLU A 11 14.76 -6.19 6.34
CA GLU A 11 13.52 -6.82 6.81
C GLU A 11 12.28 -6.05 6.33
N GLU A 12 12.31 -4.72 6.38
CA GLU A 12 11.20 -3.86 5.92
C GLU A 12 10.93 -4.04 4.41
N GLU A 13 11.99 -4.15 3.61
CA GLU A 13 11.91 -4.46 2.17
C GLU A 13 11.24 -5.82 1.91
N LYS A 14 11.63 -6.86 2.65
CA LYS A 14 10.99 -8.19 2.55
C LYS A 14 9.52 -8.18 2.92
N GLN A 15 9.15 -7.40 3.93
CA GLN A 15 7.74 -7.27 4.34
C GLN A 15 6.92 -6.55 3.26
N LEU A 16 7.50 -5.55 2.60
CA LEU A 16 6.88 -4.89 1.44
C LEU A 16 6.66 -5.89 0.28
N GLU A 17 7.71 -6.64 -0.09
CA GLU A 17 7.65 -7.67 -1.14
C GLU A 17 6.57 -8.72 -0.84
N LEU A 18 6.49 -9.18 0.40
CA LEU A 18 5.48 -10.13 0.84
C LEU A 18 4.06 -9.52 0.76
N ALA A 19 3.88 -8.27 1.16
CA ALA A 19 2.59 -7.60 1.05
C ALA A 19 2.13 -7.48 -0.42
N CYS A 20 3.05 -7.14 -1.33
CA CYS A 20 2.80 -7.07 -2.77
C CYS A 20 2.46 -8.45 -3.35
N LEU A 21 3.17 -9.50 -2.93
CA LEU A 21 2.87 -10.87 -3.35
C LEU A 21 1.45 -11.29 -2.94
N LEU A 22 1.07 -11.01 -1.69
CA LEU A 22 -0.25 -11.37 -1.19
C LEU A 22 -1.37 -10.57 -1.89
N LEU A 23 -1.12 -9.31 -2.26
CA LEU A 23 -2.04 -8.52 -3.07
C LEU A 23 -2.14 -9.08 -4.50
N ALA A 24 -1.02 -9.38 -5.15
CA ALA A 24 -0.99 -10.00 -6.48
C ALA A 24 -1.76 -11.32 -6.52
N GLN A 25 -1.60 -12.16 -5.49
CA GLN A 25 -2.39 -13.38 -5.33
C GLN A 25 -3.88 -13.08 -5.22
N ALA A 26 -4.27 -12.11 -4.39
CA ALA A 26 -5.67 -11.75 -4.21
C ALA A 26 -6.32 -11.22 -5.50
N MET A 27 -5.58 -10.48 -6.33
CA MET A 27 -6.06 -9.93 -7.60
C MET A 27 -6.12 -10.96 -8.74
N LEU A 28 -5.29 -12.01 -8.70
CA LEU A 28 -5.19 -12.96 -9.82
C LEU A 28 -5.83 -14.32 -9.54
N LEU A 29 -6.02 -14.69 -8.27
CA LEU A 29 -6.46 -16.04 -7.88
C LEU A 29 -7.90 -16.11 -7.36
N PHE A 30 -8.62 -14.99 -7.25
CA PHE A 30 -9.96 -14.97 -6.64
C PHE A 30 -11.04 -15.71 -7.45
N ASP A 31 -10.92 -15.72 -8.79
CA ASP A 31 -11.96 -16.24 -9.68
C ASP A 31 -11.41 -16.91 -10.95
N SER A 32 -10.17 -17.41 -10.89
CA SER A 32 -9.54 -18.00 -12.06
C SER A 32 -9.98 -19.45 -12.24
N GLU A 33 -10.96 -19.70 -13.14
CA GLU A 33 -11.25 -21.05 -13.67
C GLU A 33 -10.01 -21.71 -14.31
N LYS A 34 -8.98 -20.91 -14.62
CA LYS A 34 -7.69 -21.35 -15.15
C LYS A 34 -6.62 -21.24 -14.08
N PRO A 35 -5.76 -22.25 -13.91
CA PRO A 35 -4.60 -22.13 -13.03
C PRO A 35 -3.73 -20.96 -13.50
N VAL A 36 -3.55 -19.97 -12.63
CA VAL A 36 -2.57 -18.90 -12.86
C VAL A 36 -1.20 -19.45 -12.49
N ASP A 37 -0.25 -19.27 -13.41
CA ASP A 37 1.12 -19.69 -13.20
C ASP A 37 1.84 -18.85 -12.13
N THR A 38 2.66 -19.50 -11.31
CA THR A 38 3.37 -18.89 -10.17
C THR A 38 4.33 -17.79 -10.64
N ASP A 39 4.94 -17.93 -11.82
CA ASP A 39 5.84 -16.89 -12.35
C ASP A 39 5.05 -15.63 -12.73
N THR A 40 3.81 -15.80 -13.20
CA THR A 40 2.93 -14.66 -13.55
C THR A 40 2.56 -13.83 -12.32
N VAL A 41 2.26 -14.50 -11.20
CA VAL A 41 1.98 -13.86 -9.90
C VAL A 41 3.24 -13.18 -9.36
N THR A 42 4.38 -13.88 -9.38
CA THR A 42 5.66 -13.37 -8.86
C THR A 42 6.13 -12.15 -9.65
N LYS A 43 6.02 -12.18 -10.98
CA LYS A 43 6.34 -11.02 -11.83
C LYS A 43 5.45 -9.82 -11.50
N TYR A 44 4.14 -10.04 -11.35
CA TYR A 44 3.23 -8.95 -11.01
C TYR A 44 3.47 -8.39 -9.62
N ALA A 45 3.78 -9.24 -8.64
CA ALA A 45 4.20 -8.80 -7.31
C ALA A 45 5.45 -7.91 -7.36
N GLY A 46 6.42 -8.23 -8.23
CA GLY A 46 7.58 -7.38 -8.46
C GLY A 46 7.24 -6.02 -9.09
N GLU A 47 6.29 -5.99 -10.02
CA GLU A 47 5.78 -4.73 -10.61
C GLU A 47 5.11 -3.86 -9.53
N LEU A 48 4.26 -4.45 -8.67
CA LEU A 48 3.64 -3.77 -7.54
C LEU A 48 4.66 -3.26 -6.52
N ALA A 49 5.66 -4.07 -6.16
CA ALA A 49 6.72 -3.67 -5.24
C ALA A 49 7.55 -2.51 -5.79
N SER A 50 7.89 -2.55 -7.08
CA SER A 50 8.63 -1.47 -7.75
C SER A 50 7.84 -0.16 -7.70
N GLU A 51 6.53 -0.20 -7.96
CA GLU A 51 5.67 0.98 -7.90
C GLU A 51 5.51 1.50 -6.45
N ALA A 52 5.38 0.61 -5.46
CA ALA A 52 5.31 1.00 -4.06
C ALA A 52 6.59 1.68 -3.57
N VAL A 53 7.76 1.17 -3.98
CA VAL A 53 9.06 1.80 -3.68
C VAL A 53 9.16 3.17 -4.34
N ARG A 54 8.77 3.29 -5.61
CA ARG A 54 8.76 4.57 -6.33
C ARG A 54 7.94 5.63 -5.58
N GLN A 55 6.71 5.30 -5.16
CA GLN A 55 5.87 6.23 -4.37
C GLN A 55 6.43 6.50 -2.97
N TYR A 56 7.06 5.52 -2.33
CA TYR A 56 7.73 5.73 -1.05
C TYR A 56 8.89 6.73 -1.18
N GLU A 57 9.69 6.63 -2.23
CA GLU A 57 10.81 7.54 -2.51
C GLU A 57 10.32 8.99 -2.70
N GLU A 58 9.14 9.19 -3.30
CA GLU A 58 8.53 10.52 -3.46
C GLU A 58 8.07 11.17 -2.16
N ILE A 59 7.88 10.38 -1.11
CA ILE A 59 7.44 10.86 0.22
C ILE A 59 8.55 10.70 1.27
N LEU A 60 9.74 10.28 0.84
CA LEU A 60 10.85 10.00 1.74
C LEU A 60 11.34 11.29 2.40
N GLY A 61 11.39 11.30 3.73
CA GLY A 61 11.81 12.46 4.52
C GLY A 61 10.66 13.35 4.99
N GLU A 62 9.44 13.12 4.50
CA GLU A 62 8.25 13.78 5.04
C GLU A 62 7.93 13.28 6.45
N PRO A 63 7.55 14.18 7.39
CA PRO A 63 7.27 13.78 8.77
C PRO A 63 6.17 12.71 8.86
N GLY A 64 6.47 11.59 9.50
CA GLY A 64 5.50 10.50 9.71
C GLY A 64 5.41 9.48 8.57
N CYS A 65 6.03 9.74 7.42
CA CYS A 65 6.15 8.77 6.33
C CYS A 65 7.21 7.71 6.65
N SER A 66 6.91 6.42 6.38
CA SER A 66 7.87 5.31 6.59
C SER A 66 7.54 4.11 5.72
N LEU A 67 8.53 3.27 5.39
CA LEU A 67 8.32 2.06 4.59
C LEU A 67 7.30 1.09 5.23
N PRO A 68 7.32 0.82 6.56
CA PRO A 68 6.30 0.01 7.20
C PRO A 68 4.87 0.56 7.06
N MET A 69 4.69 1.88 6.92
CA MET A 69 3.38 2.49 6.66
C MET A 69 2.87 2.14 5.27
N VAL A 70 3.73 2.20 4.25
CA VAL A 70 3.41 1.77 2.88
C VAL A 70 3.02 0.28 2.85
N THR A 71 3.79 -0.57 3.54
CA THR A 71 3.46 -2.00 3.67
C THR A 71 2.07 -2.23 4.28
N ARG A 72 1.71 -1.47 5.32
CA ARG A 72 0.37 -1.53 5.93
C ARG A 72 -0.73 -1.05 4.98
N ALA A 73 -0.48 -0.02 4.17
CA ALA A 73 -1.42 0.45 3.15
C ALA A 73 -1.70 -0.64 2.11
N ILE A 74 -0.67 -1.37 1.65
CA ILE A 74 -0.83 -2.49 0.71
C ILE A 74 -1.64 -3.63 1.35
N HIS A 75 -1.40 -3.96 2.62
CA HIS A 75 -2.24 -4.92 3.33
C HIS A 75 -3.69 -4.47 3.44
N TYR A 76 -3.95 -3.17 3.65
CA TYR A 76 -5.29 -2.61 3.65
C TYR A 76 -5.97 -2.75 2.28
N LEU A 77 -5.26 -2.44 1.18
CA LEU A 77 -5.79 -2.62 -0.19
C LEU A 77 -6.27 -4.05 -0.45
N ARG A 78 -5.53 -5.05 0.03
CA ARG A 78 -5.91 -6.47 -0.08
C ARG A 78 -7.22 -6.80 0.64
N CYS A 79 -7.59 -6.04 1.68
CA CYS A 79 -8.81 -6.26 2.45
C CYS A 79 -10.03 -5.52 1.87
N LEU A 80 -9.87 -4.76 0.78
CA LEU A 80 -10.98 -4.08 0.15
C LEU A 80 -11.95 -5.08 -0.48
N HIS A 81 -13.24 -4.83 -0.30
CA HIS A 81 -14.31 -5.66 -0.88
C HIS A 81 -14.33 -5.64 -2.43
N LYS A 82 -13.68 -4.65 -3.04
CA LYS A 82 -13.57 -4.47 -4.50
C LYS A 82 -12.12 -4.23 -4.89
N ILE A 83 -11.35 -5.31 -4.93
CA ILE A 83 -10.06 -5.33 -5.63
C ILE A 83 -10.28 -5.79 -7.09
N PRO A 84 -9.59 -5.19 -8.08
CA PRO A 84 -9.63 -5.68 -9.45
C PRO A 84 -9.17 -7.13 -9.53
N GLN A 85 -9.86 -7.92 -10.36
CA GLN A 85 -9.57 -9.34 -10.59
C GLN A 85 -8.68 -9.57 -11.82
N VAL A 86 -7.85 -8.57 -12.12
CA VAL A 86 -6.94 -8.51 -13.27
C VAL A 86 -5.68 -7.76 -12.87
N LYS A 87 -4.60 -7.90 -13.65
CA LYS A 87 -3.44 -7.02 -13.49
C LYS A 87 -3.84 -5.59 -13.82
N ASP A 88 -3.68 -4.69 -12.86
CA ASP A 88 -4.01 -3.28 -13.00
C ASP A 88 -3.07 -2.45 -12.10
N ILE A 89 -1.91 -2.11 -12.67
CA ILE A 89 -0.91 -1.31 -11.98
C ILE A 89 -1.38 0.13 -11.76
N SER A 90 -2.22 0.65 -12.65
CA SER A 90 -2.83 1.99 -12.51
C SER A 90 -3.73 2.06 -11.30
N TRP A 91 -4.66 1.10 -11.15
CA TRP A 91 -5.51 1.02 -9.96
C TRP A 91 -4.67 0.93 -8.69
N PHE A 92 -3.63 0.10 -8.69
CA PHE A 92 -2.75 -0.03 -7.53
C PHE A 92 -2.06 1.29 -7.21
N SER A 93 -1.49 1.94 -8.23
CA SER A 93 -0.79 3.22 -8.10
C SER A 93 -1.71 4.28 -7.51
N ASP A 94 -2.89 4.48 -8.11
CA ASP A 94 -3.85 5.51 -7.71
C ASP A 94 -4.39 5.24 -6.29
N ALA A 95 -4.69 3.97 -5.98
CA ALA A 95 -5.23 3.60 -4.68
C ALA A 95 -4.17 3.72 -3.57
N LEU A 96 -2.91 3.35 -3.84
CA LEU A 96 -1.82 3.54 -2.90
C LEU A 96 -1.56 5.02 -2.67
N GLU A 97 -1.47 5.82 -3.73
CA GLU A 97 -1.23 7.26 -3.64
C GLU A 97 -2.28 7.93 -2.76
N LEU A 98 -3.57 7.64 -2.99
CA LEU A 98 -4.66 8.18 -2.18
C LEU A 98 -4.53 7.80 -0.69
N LEU A 99 -4.16 6.56 -0.39
CA LEU A 99 -3.93 6.15 1.00
C LEU A 99 -2.76 6.92 1.62
N LEU A 100 -1.66 7.06 0.88
CA LEU A 100 -0.46 7.78 1.33
C LEU A 100 -0.75 9.26 1.57
N GLU A 101 -1.56 9.92 0.74
CA GLU A 101 -2.00 11.30 0.95
C GLU A 101 -2.80 11.48 2.24
N VAL A 102 -3.60 10.48 2.62
CA VAL A 102 -4.38 10.52 3.87
C VAL A 102 -3.51 10.25 5.09
N VAL A 103 -2.63 9.24 5.05
CA VAL A 103 -1.83 8.83 6.21
C VAL A 103 -0.56 9.67 6.40
N CYS A 104 -0.07 10.29 5.34
CA CYS A 104 1.07 11.19 5.35
C CYS A 104 0.78 12.44 4.49
N PRO A 105 -0.01 13.40 5.02
CA PRO A 105 -0.46 14.56 4.27
C PRO A 105 0.72 15.47 3.90
N ARG A 106 1.14 15.44 2.63
CA ARG A 106 2.26 16.25 2.09
C ARG A 106 1.87 17.71 1.85
N TYR A 107 0.63 17.94 1.49
CA TYR A 107 0.11 19.28 1.24
C TYR A 107 -0.79 19.69 2.39
N MET A 108 -0.67 20.95 2.83
CA MET A 108 -1.67 21.52 3.73
C MET A 108 -3.04 21.40 3.06
N VAL A 109 -3.91 20.58 3.66
CA VAL A 109 -5.33 20.57 3.33
C VAL A 109 -5.86 21.96 3.70
N SER A 110 -5.91 22.85 2.72
CA SER A 110 -6.27 24.26 2.93
C SER A 110 -7.77 24.48 2.91
N ASN A 111 -8.52 23.54 2.34
CA ASN A 111 -9.98 23.54 2.28
C ASN A 111 -10.58 23.00 3.59
N ASP A 112 -11.41 23.80 4.25
CA ASP A 112 -12.05 23.43 5.51
C ASP A 112 -12.99 22.21 5.38
N GLN A 113 -13.68 22.05 4.25
CA GLN A 113 -14.51 20.85 4.00
C GLN A 113 -13.67 19.58 3.92
N ALA A 114 -12.45 19.67 3.36
CA ALA A 114 -11.55 18.53 3.29
C ALA A 114 -11.00 18.17 4.68
N LYS A 115 -10.75 19.17 5.55
CA LYS A 115 -10.40 18.92 6.96
C LYS A 115 -11.54 18.26 7.73
N GLU A 116 -12.77 18.75 7.55
CA GLU A 116 -13.96 18.16 8.15
C GLU A 116 -14.14 16.70 7.72
N PHE A 117 -13.94 16.40 6.44
CA PHE A 117 -14.00 15.02 5.96
C PHE A 117 -12.93 14.10 6.57
N LEU A 118 -11.70 14.60 6.78
CA LEU A 118 -10.67 13.82 7.48
C LEU A 118 -11.06 13.52 8.93
N LEU A 119 -11.75 14.45 9.61
CA LEU A 119 -12.31 14.21 10.94
C LEU A 119 -13.42 13.14 10.90
N ASP A 120 -14.31 13.20 9.91
CA ASP A 120 -15.33 12.17 9.70
C ASP A 120 -14.70 10.79 9.48
N MET A 121 -13.62 10.70 8.69
CA MET A 121 -12.84 9.47 8.52
C MET A 121 -12.26 8.97 9.84
N GLN A 122 -11.63 9.85 10.63
CA GLN A 122 -11.07 9.49 11.93
C GLN A 122 -12.16 8.95 12.88
N ILE A 123 -13.33 9.60 12.93
CA ILE A 123 -14.47 9.16 13.72
C ILE A 123 -14.95 7.79 13.24
N GLY A 124 -15.12 7.59 11.94
CA GLY A 124 -15.52 6.31 11.35
C GLY A 124 -14.56 5.18 11.71
N ILE A 125 -13.25 5.41 11.55
CA ILE A 125 -12.20 4.44 11.88
C ILE A 125 -12.21 4.11 13.37
N SER A 126 -12.30 5.12 14.25
CA SER A 126 -12.27 4.90 15.70
C SER A 126 -13.35 3.94 16.19
N ARG A 127 -14.51 3.88 15.52
CA ARG A 127 -15.63 2.99 15.87
C ARG A 127 -15.44 1.53 15.47
N VAL A 128 -14.49 1.26 14.57
CA VAL A 128 -14.20 -0.10 14.07
C VAL A 128 -12.96 -0.69 14.75
N VAL A 129 -12.08 0.16 15.29
CA VAL A 129 -10.79 -0.22 15.89
C VAL A 129 -10.85 -0.26 17.44
N SER A 130 -11.96 0.14 18.05
CA SER A 130 -12.20 0.06 19.52
C SER A 130 -13.03 -1.15 19.92
#